data_AF-A0A2E5U704-F1
#
_entry.id   AF-A0A2E5U704-F1
#
_cell.length_a   1.000
_cell.length_b   1.000
_cell.length_c   1.000
_cell.angle_alpha   90.00
_cell.angle_beta   90.00
_cell.angle_gamma   90.00
#
_symmetry.space_group_name_H-M   'P 1'
#
loop_
_entity.id
_entity.type
_entity.pdbx_description
1 polymer ?
#
loop_
_entity_poly.entity_id
_entity_poly.type
_entity_poly.pdbx_seq_one_letter_code
_entity_poly.pdbx_strand_id
1 'polypeptide(L)'
;LAAANGMDGSAPYVGESYDAAAIIALAIQAGGSADRQSILNNIAKVSNAPGIIINPGQLSYGLQMLAAGNDIDYQGATDVEFNAFGDAAGAFKELEVSGGGFVTIGAL
;
A
#
# COMPACT_ATOMS: atom_id res chain seq x y z
N LEU A 1 -1.07 17.37 7.32
CA LEU A 1 -1.56 16.75 8.57
C LEU A 1 -0.51 15.86 9.23
N ALA A 2 0.04 14.83 8.57
CA ALA A 2 1.07 13.96 9.15
C ALA A 2 2.36 14.72 9.57
N ALA A 3 2.98 15.45 8.63
CA ALA A 3 4.17 16.26 8.92
C ALA A 3 3.94 17.32 10.03
N ALA A 4 2.73 17.89 10.10
CA ALA A 4 2.36 18.86 11.14
C ALA A 4 2.26 18.25 12.55
N ASN A 5 2.15 16.91 12.66
CA ASN A 5 2.18 16.18 13.92
C ASN A 5 3.54 15.52 14.18
N GLY A 6 4.61 15.94 13.49
CA GLY A 6 5.95 15.40 13.68
C GLY A 6 6.18 14.01 13.08
N MET A 7 5.28 13.52 12.21
CA MET A 7 5.52 12.26 11.50
C MET A 7 6.40 12.52 10.26
N ASP A 8 7.56 11.86 10.24
CA ASP A 8 8.46 11.85 9.09
C ASP A 8 8.02 10.76 8.10
N GLY A 9 7.60 11.18 6.90
CA GLY A 9 7.19 10.28 5.82
C GLY A 9 8.31 9.40 5.25
N SER A 10 9.57 9.73 5.57
CA SER A 10 10.75 9.00 5.12
C SER A 10 11.27 8.00 6.15
N ALA A 11 10.67 7.96 7.34
CA ALA A 11 11.06 7.02 8.38
C ALA A 11 10.84 5.56 7.92
N PRO A 12 11.61 4.61 8.49
CA PRO A 12 11.48 3.21 8.12
C PRO A 12 10.05 2.70 8.25
N TYR A 13 9.60 1.91 7.29
CA TYR A 13 8.29 1.28 7.26
C TYR A 13 7.07 2.21 7.13
N VAL A 14 7.26 3.52 6.94
CA VAL A 14 6.12 4.46 6.78
C VAL A 14 5.41 4.25 5.44
N GLY A 15 6.15 4.00 4.36
CA GLY A 15 5.56 3.72 3.04
C GLY A 15 4.75 2.42 3.05
N GLU A 16 5.32 1.38 3.64
CA GLU A 16 4.72 0.05 3.81
C GLU A 16 3.46 0.13 4.68
N SER A 17 3.49 0.93 5.75
CA SER A 17 2.33 1.16 6.62
C SER A 17 1.22 1.94 5.90
N TYR A 18 1.60 2.91 5.07
CA TYR A 18 0.65 3.65 4.23
C TYR A 18 -0.02 2.71 3.22
N ASP A 19 0.75 1.89 2.53
CA ASP A 19 0.27 0.93 1.55
C ASP A 19 -0.66 -0.12 2.19
N ALA A 20 -0.27 -0.69 3.33
CA ALA A 20 -1.11 -1.62 4.06
C ALA A 20 -2.47 -1.01 4.44
N ALA A 21 -2.48 0.25 4.90
CA ALA A 21 -3.72 0.94 5.24
C ALA A 21 -4.61 1.18 4.00
N ALA A 22 -4.01 1.57 2.87
CA ALA A 22 -4.72 1.77 1.61
C ALA A 22 -5.33 0.45 1.10
N ILE A 23 -4.55 -0.63 1.07
CA ILE A 23 -4.97 -1.95 0.62
C ILE A 23 -6.13 -2.48 1.48
N ILE A 24 -6.06 -2.32 2.81
CA ILE A 24 -7.17 -2.72 3.69
C ILE A 24 -8.45 -1.96 3.35
N ALA A 25 -8.37 -0.63 3.16
CA ALA A 25 -9.54 0.18 2.80
C ALA A 25 -10.14 -0.23 1.44
N LEU A 26 -9.29 -0.49 0.44
CA LEU A 26 -9.71 -0.95 -0.88
C LEU A 26 -10.32 -2.35 -0.81
N ALA A 27 -9.73 -3.27 -0.05
CA ALA A 27 -10.25 -4.63 0.14
C ALA A 27 -11.64 -4.63 0.80
N ILE A 28 -11.86 -3.74 1.79
CA ILE A 28 -13.18 -3.53 2.40
C ILE A 28 -14.20 -3.08 1.34
N GLN A 29 -13.83 -2.11 0.49
CA GLN A 29 -14.71 -1.61 -0.56
C GLN A 29 -15.02 -2.68 -1.62
N ALA A 30 -14.01 -3.47 -2.03
CA ALA A 30 -14.17 -4.55 -3.01
C ALA A 30 -15.05 -5.69 -2.47
N GLY A 31 -14.91 -6.02 -1.18
CA GLY A 31 -15.68 -7.07 -0.52
C GLY A 31 -17.04 -6.63 0.03
N GLY A 32 -17.32 -5.32 0.08
CA GLY A 32 -18.55 -4.76 0.66
C GLY A 32 -18.73 -5.02 2.16
N SER A 33 -17.67 -5.46 2.86
CA SER A 33 -17.70 -5.84 4.27
C SER A 33 -16.33 -5.64 4.92
N ALA A 34 -16.32 -5.27 6.19
CA ALA A 34 -15.11 -5.11 7.00
C ALA A 34 -14.78 -6.35 7.85
N ASP A 35 -15.41 -7.50 7.57
CA ASP A 35 -15.06 -8.75 8.25
C ASP A 35 -13.72 -9.32 7.76
N ARG A 36 -13.07 -10.09 8.63
CA ARG A 36 -11.73 -10.65 8.37
C ARG A 36 -11.66 -11.46 7.09
N GLN A 37 -12.67 -12.29 6.82
CA GLN A 37 -12.63 -13.21 5.68
C GLN A 37 -12.80 -12.44 4.37
N SER A 38 -13.70 -11.46 4.34
CA SER A 38 -13.90 -10.59 3.18
C SER A 38 -12.64 -9.79 2.85
N ILE A 39 -11.99 -9.20 3.85
CA ILE A 39 -10.73 -8.48 3.67
C ILE A 39 -9.65 -9.41 3.09
N LEU A 40 -9.41 -10.56 3.73
CA LEU A 40 -8.41 -11.54 3.30
C LEU A 40 -8.60 -11.94 1.83
N ASN A 41 -9.85 -12.19 1.42
CA ASN A 41 -10.17 -12.62 0.06
C ASN A 41 -9.96 -11.53 -1.00
N ASN A 42 -9.86 -10.25 -0.61
CA ASN A 42 -9.77 -9.13 -1.54
C ASN A 42 -8.40 -8.43 -1.55
N ILE A 43 -7.48 -8.72 -0.62
CA ILE A 43 -6.15 -8.09 -0.57
C ILE A 43 -5.40 -8.20 -1.91
N ALA A 44 -5.22 -9.43 -2.41
CA ALA A 44 -4.53 -9.64 -3.69
C ALA A 44 -5.36 -9.10 -4.86
N LYS A 45 -6.69 -9.20 -4.80
CA LYS A 45 -7.58 -8.74 -5.88
C LYS A 45 -7.45 -7.23 -6.15
N VAL A 46 -7.22 -6.42 -5.12
CA VAL A 46 -7.12 -4.96 -5.26
C VAL A 46 -5.70 -4.45 -5.51
N SER A 47 -4.70 -5.33 -5.41
CA SER A 47 -3.27 -4.94 -5.39
C SER A 47 -2.44 -5.60 -6.48
N ASN A 48 -3.06 -6.41 -7.34
CA ASN A 48 -2.37 -7.15 -8.38
C ASN A 48 -3.03 -6.89 -9.73
N ALA A 49 -2.24 -6.93 -10.80
CA ALA A 49 -2.78 -6.89 -12.15
C ALA A 49 -3.74 -8.08 -12.45
N PRO A 50 -4.75 -7.90 -13.32
CA PRO A 50 -5.06 -6.70 -14.09
C PRO A 50 -6.00 -5.72 -13.38
N GLY A 51 -5.97 -4.45 -13.75
CA GLY A 51 -6.91 -3.44 -13.23
C GLY A 51 -6.54 -2.01 -13.60
N ILE A 52 -7.38 -1.06 -13.19
CA ILE A 52 -7.04 0.36 -13.25
C ILE A 52 -5.95 0.65 -12.20
N ILE A 53 -4.82 1.21 -12.62
CA ILE A 53 -3.71 1.54 -11.71
C ILE A 53 -4.14 2.65 -10.74
N ILE A 54 -3.98 2.38 -9.44
CA ILE A 54 -4.22 3.33 -8.35
C ILE A 54 -2.89 3.62 -7.65
N ASN A 55 -2.41 4.86 -7.79
CA ASN A 55 -1.15 5.31 -7.20
C ASN A 55 -1.35 5.91 -5.79
N PRO A 56 -0.26 6.20 -5.04
CA PRO A 56 -0.35 6.88 -3.76
C PRO A 56 -1.08 8.21 -3.87
N GLY A 57 -1.95 8.51 -2.89
CA GLY A 57 -2.82 9.68 -2.91
C GLY A 57 -4.09 9.55 -3.76
N GLN A 58 -4.27 8.45 -4.51
CA GLN A 58 -5.46 8.20 -5.33
C GLN A 58 -6.49 7.29 -4.65
N LEU A 59 -6.43 7.12 -3.33
CA LEU A 59 -7.33 6.23 -2.58
C LEU A 59 -8.82 6.50 -2.88
N SER A 60 -9.22 7.77 -2.93
CA SER A 60 -10.61 8.15 -3.25
C SER A 60 -11.04 7.73 -4.65
N TYR A 61 -10.12 7.73 -5.62
CA TYR A 61 -10.36 7.27 -6.97
C TYR A 61 -10.50 5.74 -7.02
N GLY A 62 -9.61 5.01 -6.34
CA GLY A 62 -9.70 3.55 -6.24
C GLY A 62 -11.02 3.07 -5.62
N LEU A 63 -11.46 3.72 -4.53
CA LEU A 63 -12.75 3.43 -3.91
C LEU A 63 -13.93 3.66 -4.88
N GLN A 64 -13.89 4.72 -5.68
CA GLN A 64 -14.91 5.00 -6.70
C GLN A 64 -14.93 3.96 -7.82
N MET A 65 -13.75 3.53 -8.30
CA MET A 65 -13.65 2.53 -9.37
C MET A 65 -14.19 1.17 -8.92
N LEU A 66 -13.84 0.75 -7.69
CA LEU A 66 -14.39 -0.45 -7.06
C LEU A 66 -15.91 -0.35 -6.87
N ALA A 67 -16.42 0.80 -6.42
CA ALA A 67 -17.86 1.02 -6.26
C ALA A 67 -18.60 0.98 -7.61
N ALA A 68 -17.95 1.37 -8.71
CA ALA A 68 -18.47 1.25 -10.07
C ALA A 68 -18.31 -0.16 -10.67
N GLY A 69 -17.75 -1.12 -9.91
CA GLY A 69 -17.60 -2.51 -10.33
C GLY A 69 -16.38 -2.79 -11.20
N ASN A 70 -15.41 -1.87 -11.26
CA ASN A 70 -14.15 -2.09 -12.00
C ASN A 70 -13.11 -2.77 -11.10
N ASP A 71 -12.28 -3.60 -11.71
CA ASP A 71 -11.06 -4.12 -11.06
C ASP A 71 -9.97 -3.04 -11.02
N ILE A 72 -9.14 -3.07 -9.99
CA ILE A 72 -8.07 -2.11 -9.75
C ILE A 72 -6.76 -2.84 -9.47
N ASP A 73 -5.66 -2.12 -9.71
CA ASP A 73 -4.30 -2.54 -9.43
C ASP A 73 -3.63 -1.45 -8.58
N TYR A 74 -3.59 -1.62 -7.26
CA TYR A 74 -2.96 -0.67 -6.36
C TYR A 74 -1.43 -0.76 -6.43
N GLN A 75 -0.80 0.27 -6.99
CA GLN A 75 0.65 0.41 -7.02
C GLN A 75 1.05 1.50 -6.01
N GLY A 76 1.38 1.05 -4.80
CA GLY A 76 1.63 1.89 -3.64
C GLY A 76 2.98 2.61 -3.63
N ALA A 77 3.32 3.19 -2.48
CA ALA A 77 4.59 3.87 -2.27
C ALA A 77 5.80 2.91 -2.30
N THR A 78 5.57 1.61 -2.11
CA THR A 78 6.60 0.57 -2.13
C THR A 78 6.38 -0.49 -3.21
N ASP A 79 5.63 -0.17 -4.28
CA ASP A 79 5.35 -1.07 -5.41
C ASP A 79 4.85 -2.47 -4.98
N VAL A 80 3.64 -2.52 -4.43
CA VAL A 80 3.06 -3.76 -3.90
C VAL A 80 2.51 -4.63 -5.04
N GLU A 81 3.03 -5.85 -5.18
CA GLU A 81 2.46 -6.92 -6.01
C GLU A 81 2.64 -8.25 -5.25
N PHE A 82 1.53 -8.91 -4.90
CA PHE A 82 1.59 -10.11 -4.06
C PHE A 82 1.84 -11.38 -4.88
N ASN A 83 2.77 -12.23 -4.45
CA ASN A 83 2.93 -13.57 -5.00
C ASN A 83 1.83 -14.53 -4.49
N ALA A 84 1.85 -15.78 -4.96
CA ALA A 84 0.87 -16.79 -4.58
C ALA A 84 0.85 -17.16 -3.07
N PHE A 85 1.88 -16.79 -2.32
CA PHE A 85 2.00 -17.01 -0.88
C PHE A 85 1.60 -15.77 -0.06
N GLY A 86 1.31 -14.65 -0.71
CA GLY A 86 0.97 -13.38 -0.07
C GLY A 86 2.18 -12.52 0.30
N ASP A 87 3.38 -12.82 -0.21
CA ASP A 87 4.54 -11.94 -0.06
C ASP A 87 4.50 -10.87 -1.15
N ALA A 88 4.74 -9.61 -0.78
CA ALA A 88 4.98 -8.56 -1.76
C ALA A 88 6.37 -8.76 -2.39
N ALA A 89 6.46 -8.69 -3.72
CA ALA A 89 7.75 -8.44 -4.36
C ALA A 89 8.22 -7.04 -3.96
N GLY A 90 9.50 -6.86 -3.65
CA GLY A 90 9.99 -5.56 -3.18
C GLY A 90 11.48 -5.37 -3.38
N ALA A 91 11.86 -4.11 -3.59
CA ALA A 91 13.23 -3.64 -3.54
C ALA A 91 13.65 -3.39 -2.08
N PHE A 92 14.93 -3.57 -1.78
CA PHE A 92 15.47 -3.33 -0.44
C PHE A 92 16.06 -1.92 -0.36
N LYS A 93 15.86 -1.25 0.79
CA LYS A 93 16.57 -0.01 1.13
C LYS A 93 17.62 -0.30 2.19
N GLU A 94 18.83 0.17 1.96
CA GLU A 94 19.90 0.14 2.96
C GLU A 94 19.89 1.46 3.73
N LEU A 95 19.75 1.37 5.05
CA LEU A 95 19.63 2.51 5.95
C LEU A 95 20.75 2.48 6.99
N GLU A 96 21.40 3.62 7.19
CA GLU A 96 22.37 3.84 8.27
C GLU A 96 21.77 4.74 9.35
N VAL A 97 22.07 4.47 10.62
CA VAL A 97 21.78 5.41 11.71
C VAL A 97 22.98 6.34 11.87
N SER A 98 22.82 7.62 11.50
CA SER A 98 23.87 8.63 11.59
C SER A 98 23.30 9.96 12.11
N GLY A 99 24.03 10.61 13.01
CA GLY A 99 23.59 11.89 13.60
C GLY A 99 22.27 11.83 14.37
N GLY A 100 21.84 10.63 14.80
CA GLY A 100 20.56 10.43 15.49
C GLY A 100 19.35 10.24 14.57
N GLY A 101 19.55 10.08 13.27
CA GLY A 101 18.49 9.82 12.29
C GLY A 101 18.84 8.69 11.32
N PHE A 102 17.83 8.23 10.56
CA PHE A 102 18.04 7.28 9.47
C PHE A 102 18.48 8.02 8.20
N VAL A 103 19.49 7.50 7.54
CA VAL A 103 20.00 8.00 6.25
C VAL A 103 19.98 6.84 5.26
N THR A 104 19.34 7.04 4.10
CA THR A 104 19.39 6.06 3.02
C THR A 104 20.76 6.09 2.35
N ILE A 105 21.43 4.94 2.36
CA ILE A 105 22.78 4.77 1.79
C ILE A 105 22.80 3.86 0.55
N GLY A 106 21.70 3.17 0.25
CA GLY A 106 21.58 2.33 -0.93
C GLY A 106 20.15 1.87 -1.22
N ALA A 107 19.91 1.42 -2.46
CA ALA A 107 18.73 0.69 -2.88
C ALA A 107 19.18 -0.54 -3.71
N LEU A 108 18.58 -1.70 -3.45
CA LEU A 108 18.90 -2.99 -4.05
C LEU A 108 17.66 -3.62 -4.69
#